data_AF-A0A5P9GKG6-F1
#
_entry.id   AF-A0A5P9GKG6-F1
#
_cell.length_a   1.000
_cell.length_b   1.000
_cell.length_c   1.000
_cell.angle_alpha   90.00
_cell.angle_beta   90.00
_cell.angle_gamma   90.00
#
_symmetry.space_group_name_H-M   'P 1'
#
loop_
_entity.id
_entity.type
_entity.pdbx_description
1 polymer ?
#
loop_
_entity_poly.entity_id
_entity_poly.type
_entity_poly.pdbx_seq_one_letter_code
_entity_poly.pdbx_strand_id
1 'polypeptide(L)'
;MSERLDWLAETSSKTRDRIARALNEEERAEFAYHWRFFARETQLPPPGTWHTWLIMAGRGFGKTRAGAEWVRSMAEENPHARIALISSSMAEARAVMVEGESGIIACCPPDRAPKFEASLRRLSFPNGAQAHLFSAAEPEALRGPQHSHACRAIFCGPGCGLSARKFEALDTLTAVDIDANRVQLANSAGLDFVDGRVRFLDGTQTGLVFHVVGVDRSWLVLDRSLVEGTPIGTKVEVREGCDHTFQTCRTRFANAVNFRGEPFLPGNDLLARYGKGSE
;
A
#
# COMPACT_ATOMS: atom_id res chain seq x y z
N MET A 1 20.97 -12.70 -6.00
CA MET A 1 21.18 -14.18 -5.97
C MET A 1 19.86 -14.95 -6.11
N SER A 2 18.82 -14.35 -6.71
CA SER A 2 17.43 -14.89 -6.71
C SER A 2 17.05 -15.65 -7.99
N GLU A 3 17.67 -15.36 -9.14
CA GLU A 3 17.23 -15.90 -10.44
C GLU A 3 17.58 -17.38 -10.68
N ARG A 4 18.47 -17.99 -9.88
CA ARG A 4 18.97 -19.36 -10.14
C ARG A 4 18.01 -20.48 -9.75
N LEU A 5 16.93 -20.16 -9.03
CA LEU A 5 16.06 -21.17 -8.40
C LEU A 5 14.57 -21.04 -8.77
N ASP A 6 14.18 -20.09 -9.63
CA ASP A 6 12.75 -19.89 -9.97
C ASP A 6 12.09 -21.13 -10.58
N TRP A 7 12.86 -21.97 -11.31
CA TRP A 7 12.38 -23.25 -11.85
C TRP A 7 11.88 -24.24 -10.79
N LEU A 8 12.31 -24.12 -9.53
CA LEU A 8 11.85 -24.98 -8.43
C LEU A 8 10.40 -24.68 -8.03
N ALA A 9 9.95 -23.43 -8.15
CA ALA A 9 8.57 -23.04 -7.86
C ALA A 9 7.60 -23.69 -8.86
N GLU A 10 8.05 -23.84 -10.11
CA GLU A 10 7.30 -24.44 -11.22
C GLU A 10 7.31 -25.98 -11.22
N THR A 11 8.14 -26.60 -10.39
CA THR A 11 8.31 -28.06 -10.36
C THR A 11 7.29 -28.77 -9.44
N SER A 12 6.93 -30.02 -9.75
CA SER A 12 6.02 -30.86 -8.95
C SER A 12 6.43 -31.01 -7.47
N SER A 13 5.44 -31.19 -6.58
CA SER A 13 5.66 -31.35 -5.13
C SER A 13 6.60 -32.52 -4.80
N LYS A 14 6.52 -33.64 -5.54
CA LYS A 14 7.43 -34.80 -5.37
C LYS A 14 8.89 -34.46 -5.65
N THR A 15 9.16 -33.57 -6.60
CA THR A 15 10.54 -33.15 -6.91
C THR A 15 11.06 -32.19 -5.85
N ARG A 16 10.21 -31.29 -5.33
CA ARG A 16 10.55 -30.43 -4.19
C ARG A 16 10.91 -31.26 -2.96
N ASP A 17 10.13 -32.30 -2.65
CA ASP A 17 10.42 -33.23 -1.55
C ASP A 17 11.74 -33.98 -1.74
N ARG A 18 12.07 -34.35 -2.98
CA ARG A 18 13.35 -35.02 -3.30
C ARG A 18 14.54 -34.08 -3.10
N ILE A 19 14.39 -32.81 -3.46
CA ILE A 19 15.43 -31.79 -3.32
C ILE A 19 15.62 -31.42 -1.86
N ALA A 20 14.53 -31.24 -1.10
CA ALA A 20 14.59 -31.05 0.35
C ALA A 20 15.35 -32.19 1.06
N ARG A 21 15.27 -33.43 0.57
CA ARG A 21 16.06 -34.57 1.09
C ARG A 21 17.54 -34.57 0.69
N ALA A 22 17.94 -33.80 -0.32
CA ALA A 22 19.32 -33.67 -0.75
C ALA A 22 20.06 -32.51 -0.06
N LEU A 23 19.31 -31.58 0.55
CA LEU A 23 19.85 -30.45 1.31
C LEU A 23 20.45 -30.90 2.64
N ASN A 24 21.51 -30.22 3.08
CA ASN A 24 22.08 -30.37 4.41
C ASN A 24 21.15 -29.81 5.50
N GLU A 25 21.47 -30.00 6.79
CA GLU A 25 20.56 -29.62 7.89
C GLU A 25 20.27 -28.12 7.94
N GLU A 26 21.27 -27.26 7.70
CA GLU A 26 21.11 -25.80 7.63
C GLU A 26 20.27 -25.39 6.42
N GLU A 27 20.55 -25.96 5.24
CA GLU A 27 19.81 -25.69 4.01
C GLU A 27 18.35 -26.13 4.10
N ARG A 28 18.05 -27.25 4.79
CA ARG A 28 16.67 -27.69 5.05
C ARG A 28 15.92 -26.77 6.00
N ALA A 29 16.60 -26.28 7.04
CA ALA A 29 16.03 -25.34 7.98
C ALA A 29 15.63 -24.04 7.26
N GLU A 30 16.48 -23.55 6.36
CA GLU A 30 16.20 -22.39 5.50
C GLU A 30 15.10 -22.67 4.47
N PHE A 31 15.09 -23.86 3.85
CA PHE A 31 14.14 -24.23 2.81
C PHE A 31 12.67 -24.02 3.23
N ALA A 32 12.33 -24.30 4.49
CA ALA A 32 10.97 -24.14 5.03
C ALA A 32 10.44 -22.69 4.99
N TYR A 33 11.33 -21.70 4.97
CA TYR A 33 10.99 -20.27 4.96
C TYR A 33 10.99 -19.65 3.55
N HIS A 34 11.33 -20.42 2.51
CA HIS A 34 11.23 -19.95 1.13
C HIS A 34 9.80 -20.02 0.59
N TRP A 35 8.97 -19.06 1.00
CA TRP A 35 7.54 -19.02 0.69
C TRP A 35 7.20 -19.17 -0.80
N ARG A 36 7.99 -18.59 -1.71
CA ARG A 36 7.77 -18.70 -3.17
C ARG A 36 7.73 -20.13 -3.68
N PHE A 37 8.35 -21.10 -3.00
CA PHE A 37 8.30 -22.51 -3.41
C PHE A 37 7.04 -23.25 -2.94
N PHE A 38 6.28 -22.68 -1.99
CA PHE A 38 5.09 -23.32 -1.41
C PHE A 38 3.80 -22.57 -1.72
N ALA A 39 3.90 -21.26 -1.95
CA ALA A 39 2.78 -20.40 -2.29
C ALA A 39 2.12 -20.82 -3.59
N ARG A 40 0.78 -20.75 -3.63
CA ARG A 40 0.04 -20.76 -4.90
C ARG A 40 0.17 -19.40 -5.55
N GLU A 41 0.04 -19.33 -6.86
CA GLU A 41 0.05 -18.07 -7.62
C GLU A 41 -0.97 -17.06 -7.07
N THR A 42 -2.16 -17.53 -6.67
CA THR A 42 -3.21 -16.70 -6.06
C THR A 42 -2.88 -16.17 -4.66
N GLN A 43 -1.82 -16.68 -4.01
CA GLN A 43 -1.32 -16.22 -2.71
C GLN A 43 -0.14 -15.23 -2.84
N LEU A 44 0.28 -14.92 -4.06
CA LEU A 44 1.33 -13.95 -4.33
C LEU A 44 0.72 -12.63 -4.82
N PRO A 45 1.41 -11.48 -4.56
CA PRO A 45 0.97 -10.22 -5.12
C PRO A 45 1.03 -10.25 -6.65
N PRO A 46 0.10 -9.56 -7.35
CA PRO A 46 0.14 -9.50 -8.81
C PRO A 46 1.40 -8.76 -9.29
N PRO A 47 1.91 -9.08 -10.50
CA PRO A 47 3.04 -8.40 -11.08
C PRO A 47 2.70 -6.93 -11.41
N GLY A 48 3.71 -6.06 -11.39
CA GLY A 48 3.56 -4.64 -11.71
C GLY A 48 3.24 -3.77 -10.49
N THR A 49 2.81 -2.53 -10.75
CA THR A 49 2.48 -1.54 -9.73
C THR A 49 1.00 -1.59 -9.38
N TRP A 50 0.68 -1.66 -8.09
CA TRP A 50 -0.68 -1.66 -7.58
C TRP A 50 -0.74 -0.92 -6.25
N HIS A 51 -1.90 -0.33 -5.96
CA HIS A 51 -2.15 0.35 -4.69
C HIS A 51 -2.76 -0.60 -3.64
N THR A 52 -3.59 -1.54 -4.10
CA THR A 52 -4.34 -2.45 -3.23
C THR A 52 -4.22 -3.89 -3.72
N TRP A 53 -3.82 -4.79 -2.84
CA TRP A 53 -3.90 -6.23 -3.06
C TRP A 53 -4.98 -6.82 -2.14
N LEU A 54 -6.07 -7.30 -2.75
CA LEU A 54 -7.24 -7.84 -2.04
C LEU A 54 -7.33 -9.36 -2.20
N ILE A 55 -7.36 -10.09 -1.08
CA ILE A 55 -7.54 -11.54 -1.06
C ILE A 55 -8.96 -11.90 -0.62
N MET A 56 -9.83 -12.20 -1.58
CA MET A 56 -11.19 -12.70 -1.31
C MET A 56 -11.20 -14.24 -1.30
N ALA A 57 -11.04 -14.85 -0.12
CA ALA A 57 -10.96 -16.30 -0.02
C ALA A 57 -11.55 -16.87 1.28
N GLY A 58 -12.02 -18.13 1.22
CA GLY A 58 -12.58 -18.87 2.36
C GLY A 58 -11.56 -19.38 3.38
N ARG A 59 -12.02 -20.20 4.33
CA ARG A 59 -11.15 -20.92 5.28
C ARG A 59 -10.20 -21.88 4.52
N GLY A 60 -9.01 -22.11 5.06
CA GLY A 60 -8.02 -23.01 4.45
C GLY A 60 -7.24 -22.44 3.26
N PHE A 61 -7.54 -21.20 2.81
CA PHE A 61 -6.76 -20.54 1.77
C PHE A 61 -5.35 -20.12 2.23
N GLY A 62 -5.15 -19.88 3.53
CA GLY A 62 -3.87 -19.37 4.05
C GLY A 62 -3.69 -17.86 3.91
N LYS A 63 -4.78 -17.08 4.04
CA LYS A 63 -4.76 -15.59 3.95
C LYS A 63 -3.76 -14.96 4.91
N THR A 64 -3.78 -15.40 6.18
CA THR A 64 -2.89 -14.89 7.23
C THR A 64 -1.43 -15.13 6.88
N ARG A 65 -1.11 -16.35 6.42
CA ARG A 65 0.25 -16.69 5.99
C ARG A 65 0.69 -15.87 4.77
N ALA A 66 -0.16 -15.75 3.75
CA ALA A 66 0.13 -14.95 2.57
C ALA A 66 0.42 -13.47 2.93
N GLY A 67 -0.38 -12.88 3.82
CA GLY A 67 -0.14 -11.53 4.31
C GLY A 67 1.14 -11.40 5.15
N ALA A 68 1.42 -12.35 6.05
CA ALA A 68 2.61 -12.36 6.88
C ALA A 68 3.90 -12.47 6.05
N GLU A 69 3.91 -13.34 5.04
CA GLU A 69 5.04 -13.55 4.14
C GLU A 69 5.28 -12.32 3.23
N TRP A 70 4.21 -11.63 2.80
CA TRP A 70 4.33 -10.37 2.08
C TRP A 70 4.87 -9.24 2.97
N VAL A 71 4.40 -9.13 4.22
CA VAL A 71 4.96 -8.18 5.18
C VAL A 71 6.44 -8.48 5.44
N ARG A 72 6.81 -9.77 5.56
CA ARG A 72 8.21 -10.20 5.71
C ARG A 72 9.04 -9.76 4.52
N SER A 73 8.60 -10.02 3.28
CA SER A 73 9.36 -9.64 2.09
C SER A 73 9.56 -8.12 2.00
N MET A 74 8.53 -7.33 2.30
CA MET A 74 8.64 -5.87 2.33
C MET A 74 9.62 -5.37 3.40
N ALA A 75 9.61 -5.99 4.59
CA ALA A 75 10.54 -5.66 5.66
C ALA A 75 11.98 -6.05 5.29
N GLU A 76 12.20 -7.22 4.71
CA GLU A 76 13.52 -7.72 4.29
C GLU A 76 14.12 -6.87 3.16
N GLU A 77 13.32 -6.43 2.19
CA GLU A 77 13.75 -5.61 1.06
C GLU A 77 14.07 -4.16 1.45
N ASN A 78 13.40 -3.62 2.49
CA ASN A 78 13.55 -2.24 2.90
C ASN A 78 13.77 -2.09 4.42
N PRO A 79 15.02 -1.92 4.88
CA PRO A 79 15.38 -1.61 6.27
C PRO A 79 14.67 -0.40 6.89
N HIS A 80 14.16 0.52 6.09
CA HIS A 80 13.46 1.71 6.56
C HIS A 80 11.94 1.58 6.49
N ALA A 81 11.42 0.40 6.15
CA ALA A 81 9.99 0.15 6.05
C ALA A 81 9.28 0.41 7.38
N ARG A 82 8.13 1.10 7.31
CA ARG A 82 7.21 1.30 8.43
C ARG A 82 5.83 0.79 8.02
N ILE A 83 5.51 -0.40 8.47
CA ILE A 83 4.33 -1.16 8.04
C ILE A 83 3.23 -1.01 9.09
N ALA A 84 1.99 -0.82 8.66
CA ALA A 84 0.82 -0.81 9.54
C ALA A 84 0.09 -2.16 9.43
N LEU A 85 -0.05 -2.85 10.56
CA LEU A 85 -0.82 -4.09 10.70
C LEU A 85 -2.15 -3.76 11.34
N ILE A 86 -3.25 -3.90 10.59
CA ILE A 86 -4.57 -3.44 11.01
C ILE A 86 -5.49 -4.66 11.14
N SER A 87 -6.08 -4.85 12.33
CA SER A 87 -7.11 -5.87 12.59
C SER A 87 -8.34 -5.26 13.24
N SER A 88 -9.40 -6.04 13.49
CA SER A 88 -10.59 -5.53 14.19
C SER A 88 -10.28 -5.04 15.61
N SER A 89 -9.29 -5.63 16.27
CA SER A 89 -8.78 -5.23 17.59
C SER A 89 -7.28 -5.45 17.72
N MET A 90 -6.65 -4.76 18.69
CA MET A 90 -5.23 -4.95 19.03
C MET A 90 -4.91 -6.37 19.49
N ALA A 91 -5.82 -6.98 20.26
CA ALA A 91 -5.65 -8.35 20.75
C ALA A 91 -5.67 -9.35 19.60
N GLU A 92 -6.58 -9.17 18.64
CA GLU A 92 -6.64 -10.01 17.44
C GLU A 92 -5.42 -9.82 16.54
N ALA A 93 -4.99 -8.57 16.31
CA ALA A 93 -3.77 -8.29 15.54
C ALA A 93 -2.56 -9.04 16.13
N ARG A 94 -2.39 -8.98 17.45
CA ARG A 94 -1.34 -9.72 18.16
C ARG A 94 -1.49 -11.24 18.01
N ALA A 95 -2.66 -11.77 18.39
CA ALA A 95 -2.88 -13.21 18.45
C ALA A 95 -2.86 -13.90 17.08
N VAL A 96 -3.25 -13.20 16.02
CA VAL A 96 -3.38 -13.77 14.67
C VAL A 96 -2.21 -13.36 13.77
N MET A 97 -1.89 -12.07 13.68
CA MET A 97 -0.91 -11.56 12.71
C MET A 97 0.52 -11.61 13.21
N VAL A 98 0.75 -11.60 14.53
CA VAL A 98 2.09 -11.52 15.13
C VAL A 98 2.53 -12.86 15.70
N GLU A 99 1.84 -13.32 16.75
CA GLU A 99 2.19 -14.51 17.54
C GLU A 99 1.44 -15.77 17.09
N GLY A 100 0.50 -15.65 16.14
CA GLY A 100 -0.28 -16.76 15.63
C GLY A 100 0.56 -17.80 14.88
N GLU A 101 0.02 -18.99 14.67
CA GLU A 101 0.67 -20.09 13.94
C GLU A 101 1.11 -19.70 12.52
N SER A 102 0.37 -18.79 11.88
CA SER A 102 0.70 -18.19 10.58
C SER A 102 1.04 -16.70 10.68
N GLY A 103 1.41 -16.23 11.88
CA GLY A 103 1.82 -14.86 12.14
C GLY A 103 3.25 -14.59 11.66
N ILE A 104 3.61 -13.31 11.63
CA ILE A 104 4.90 -12.84 11.12
C ILE A 104 6.08 -13.51 11.83
N ILE A 105 6.02 -13.69 13.15
CA ILE A 105 7.12 -14.32 13.91
C ILE A 105 7.32 -15.78 13.46
N ALA A 106 6.23 -16.54 13.31
CA ALA A 106 6.27 -17.93 12.88
C ALA A 106 6.74 -18.09 11.41
N CYS A 107 6.44 -17.10 10.58
CA CYS A 107 6.90 -17.05 9.19
C CYS A 107 8.37 -16.62 9.03
N CYS A 108 9.05 -16.17 10.07
CA CYS A 108 10.45 -15.77 9.98
C CYS A 108 11.38 -16.88 10.46
N PRO A 109 12.55 -17.06 9.80
CA PRO A 109 13.65 -17.86 10.34
C PRO A 109 14.01 -17.42 11.77
N PRO A 110 14.34 -18.33 12.71
CA PRO A 110 14.54 -17.99 14.12
C PRO A 110 15.66 -16.96 14.37
N ASP A 111 16.68 -16.94 13.51
CA ASP A 111 17.81 -16.01 13.53
C ASP A 111 17.45 -14.60 13.02
N ARG A 112 16.39 -14.49 12.22
CA ARG A 112 15.91 -13.24 11.61
C ARG A 112 14.53 -12.80 12.09
N ALA A 113 13.96 -13.51 13.07
CA ALA A 113 12.63 -13.24 13.57
C ALA A 113 12.54 -11.84 14.21
N PRO A 114 11.50 -11.05 13.89
CA PRO A 114 11.31 -9.75 14.50
C PRO A 114 10.94 -9.88 15.98
N LYS A 115 11.37 -8.90 16.77
CA LYS A 115 11.02 -8.80 18.19
C LYS A 115 9.71 -8.02 18.35
N PHE A 116 8.75 -8.60 19.06
CA PHE A 116 7.51 -7.90 19.42
C PHE A 116 7.66 -7.14 20.75
N GLU A 117 7.38 -5.84 20.70
CA GLU A 117 7.44 -4.89 21.82
C GLU A 117 6.02 -4.48 22.20
N ALA A 118 5.39 -5.25 23.10
CA ALA A 118 3.96 -5.10 23.42
C ALA A 118 3.56 -3.69 23.87
N SER A 119 4.38 -3.04 24.72
CA SER A 119 4.11 -1.68 25.21
C SER A 119 4.13 -0.62 24.11
N LEU A 120 4.90 -0.86 23.04
CA LEU A 120 5.03 0.05 21.89
C LEU A 120 4.17 -0.39 20.70
N ARG A 121 3.44 -1.51 20.84
CA ARG A 121 2.58 -2.09 19.79
C ARG A 121 3.36 -2.29 18.48
N ARG A 122 4.63 -2.69 18.58
CA ARG A 122 5.59 -2.68 17.46
C ARG A 122 6.31 -4.02 17.31
N LEU A 123 6.53 -4.44 16.07
CA LEU A 123 7.51 -5.44 15.68
C LEU A 123 8.74 -4.71 15.13
N SER A 124 9.91 -5.06 15.68
CA SER A 124 11.21 -4.55 15.26
C SER A 124 11.97 -5.68 14.56
N PHE A 125 12.23 -5.52 13.25
CA PHE A 125 13.03 -6.48 12.48
C PHE A 125 14.53 -6.22 12.73
N PRO A 126 15.39 -7.27 12.67
CA PRO A 126 16.83 -7.11 12.90
C PRO A 126 17.52 -6.14 11.93
N ASN A 127 16.98 -5.97 10.72
CA ASN A 127 17.51 -5.07 9.71
C ASN A 127 17.10 -3.60 9.91
N GLY A 128 16.24 -3.28 10.89
CA GLY A 128 15.76 -1.93 11.17
C GLY A 128 14.32 -1.65 10.73
N ALA A 129 13.72 -2.52 9.90
CA ALA A 129 12.33 -2.37 9.49
C ALA A 129 11.39 -2.50 10.69
N GLN A 130 10.23 -1.83 10.64
CA GLN A 130 9.28 -1.80 11.74
C GLN A 130 7.86 -2.04 11.25
N ALA A 131 7.07 -2.80 12.02
CA ALA A 131 5.64 -2.92 11.82
C ALA A 131 4.88 -2.52 13.10
N HIS A 132 3.81 -1.73 12.98
CA HIS A 132 3.02 -1.26 14.11
C HIS A 132 1.60 -1.82 14.04
N LEU A 133 1.05 -2.19 15.18
CA LEU A 133 -0.29 -2.75 15.29
C LEU A 133 -1.31 -1.64 15.53
N PHE A 134 -2.42 -1.73 14.78
CA PHE A 134 -3.54 -0.83 14.85
C PHE A 134 -4.87 -1.60 14.93
N SER A 135 -5.83 -0.97 15.59
CA SER A 135 -7.20 -1.44 15.68
C SER A 135 -8.08 -0.66 14.72
N ALA A 136 -8.83 -1.35 13.87
CA ALA A 136 -9.85 -0.75 13.01
C ALA A 136 -11.00 -0.13 13.83
N ALA A 137 -11.17 -0.54 15.09
CA ALA A 137 -12.12 0.10 16.01
C ALA A 137 -11.66 1.50 16.49
N GLU A 138 -10.37 1.84 16.33
CA GLU A 138 -9.78 3.13 16.69
C GLU A 138 -9.08 3.75 15.47
N PRO A 139 -9.83 4.11 14.40
CA PRO A 139 -9.24 4.56 13.13
C PRO A 139 -8.43 5.85 13.28
N GLU A 140 -8.74 6.69 14.26
CA GLU A 140 -7.97 7.90 14.56
C GLU A 140 -6.56 7.58 15.08
N ALA A 141 -6.30 6.39 15.64
CA ALA A 141 -4.97 6.01 16.10
C ALA A 141 -3.98 5.77 14.94
N LEU A 142 -4.47 5.56 13.71
CA LEU A 142 -3.64 5.57 12.50
C LEU A 142 -3.16 6.98 12.16
N ARG A 143 -3.79 8.02 12.74
CA ARG A 143 -3.37 9.42 12.60
C ARG A 143 -2.45 9.80 13.76
N GLY A 144 -1.24 10.24 13.47
CA GLY A 144 -0.29 10.75 14.49
C GLY A 144 0.97 9.92 14.75
N PRO A 145 0.98 8.57 14.71
CA PRO A 145 2.23 7.81 14.69
C PRO A 145 3.05 8.18 13.45
N GLN A 146 4.38 8.24 13.61
CA GLN A 146 5.35 8.63 12.58
C GLN A 146 5.36 7.63 11.39
N HIS A 147 4.38 7.74 10.50
CA HIS A 147 4.24 6.91 9.30
C HIS A 147 3.93 7.77 8.07
N SER A 148 4.75 8.77 7.72
CA SER A 148 4.55 9.40 6.40
C SER A 148 5.79 10.08 5.84
N HIS A 149 6.29 9.55 4.72
CA HIS A 149 6.92 10.36 3.66
C HIS A 149 5.90 11.28 2.96
N ALA A 150 4.60 11.08 3.21
CA ALA A 150 3.48 11.76 2.56
C ALA A 150 2.95 12.98 3.35
N CYS A 151 2.38 13.94 2.63
CA CYS A 151 1.75 15.16 3.13
C CYS A 151 0.42 14.83 3.83
N ARG A 152 0.21 15.34 5.05
CA ARG A 152 -1.08 15.18 5.75
C ARG A 152 -2.14 16.22 5.35
N ALA A 153 -1.78 17.24 4.58
CA ALA A 153 -2.75 18.27 4.19
C ALA A 153 -3.73 17.73 3.15
N ILE A 154 -5.00 18.11 3.29
CA ILE A 154 -6.00 17.91 2.24
C ILE A 154 -5.60 18.80 1.06
N PHE A 155 -5.54 18.25 -0.15
CA PHE A 155 -5.17 19.01 -1.35
C PHE A 155 -6.15 20.17 -1.58
N CYS A 156 -5.60 21.37 -1.74
CA CYS A 156 -6.33 22.64 -1.80
C CYS A 156 -7.22 22.94 -0.57
N GLY A 157 -6.97 22.27 0.57
CA GLY A 157 -7.65 22.46 1.83
C GLY A 157 -6.77 23.13 2.90
N PRO A 158 -7.25 23.15 4.15
CA PRO A 158 -6.47 23.62 5.29
C PRO A 158 -5.13 22.89 5.40
N GLY A 159 -4.06 23.64 5.65
CA GLY A 159 -2.69 23.12 5.69
C GLY A 159 -1.97 23.12 4.33
N CYS A 160 -2.69 22.92 3.21
CA CYS A 160 -2.13 22.99 1.85
C CYS A 160 -2.10 24.44 1.33
N GLY A 161 -3.19 25.18 1.50
CA GLY A 161 -3.27 26.60 1.13
C GLY A 161 -3.34 26.90 -0.38
N LEU A 162 -3.27 25.88 -1.23
CA LEU A 162 -3.49 26.04 -2.67
C LEU A 162 -4.96 26.35 -2.97
N SER A 163 -5.18 27.26 -3.93
CA SER A 163 -6.51 27.58 -4.40
C SER A 163 -7.06 26.46 -5.28
N ALA A 164 -8.13 25.81 -4.83
CA ALA A 164 -8.83 24.77 -5.58
C ALA A 164 -9.17 25.17 -7.02
N ARG A 165 -9.59 26.42 -7.24
CA ARG A 165 -9.91 26.99 -8.57
C ARG A 165 -8.78 26.85 -9.61
N LYS A 166 -7.52 26.72 -9.19
CA LYS A 166 -6.39 26.52 -10.13
C LYS A 166 -6.29 25.10 -10.67
N PHE A 167 -6.81 24.14 -9.93
CA PHE A 167 -6.69 22.70 -10.19
C PHE A 167 -8.06 22.06 -10.42
N GLU A 168 -9.10 22.89 -10.51
CA GLU A 168 -10.47 22.50 -10.81
C GLU A 168 -10.87 23.04 -12.18
N ALA A 169 -11.50 22.17 -12.96
CA ALA A 169 -12.05 22.52 -14.26
C ALA A 169 -13.48 21.98 -14.38
N LEU A 170 -14.29 22.69 -15.16
CA LEU A 170 -15.56 22.14 -15.64
C LEU A 170 -15.28 21.34 -16.91
N ASP A 171 -15.80 20.13 -16.96
CA ASP A 171 -15.70 19.27 -18.14
C ASP A 171 -17.05 18.60 -18.43
N THR A 172 -17.13 17.92 -19.57
CA THR A 172 -18.32 17.23 -20.04
C THR A 172 -18.03 15.76 -20.16
N LEU A 173 -18.93 14.95 -19.62
CA LEU A 173 -18.85 13.50 -19.69
C LEU A 173 -19.23 13.00 -21.10
N THR A 174 -18.32 12.27 -21.75
CA THR A 174 -18.47 11.81 -23.14
C THR A 174 -18.80 10.33 -23.25
N ALA A 175 -18.42 9.53 -22.25
CA ALA A 175 -18.77 8.11 -22.18
C ALA A 175 -18.81 7.63 -20.72
N VAL A 176 -19.63 6.60 -20.48
CA VAL A 176 -19.78 5.91 -19.20
C VAL A 176 -19.72 4.41 -19.45
N ASP A 177 -18.91 3.71 -18.69
CA ASP A 177 -18.84 2.25 -18.66
C ASP A 177 -19.12 1.81 -17.21
N ILE A 178 -20.33 1.32 -16.99
CA ILE A 178 -20.85 0.98 -15.66
C ILE A 178 -20.18 -0.29 -15.14
N ASP A 179 -19.95 -1.27 -16.01
CA ASP A 179 -19.38 -2.58 -15.65
C ASP A 179 -17.92 -2.44 -15.20
N ALA A 180 -17.14 -1.60 -15.90
CA ALA A 180 -15.76 -1.29 -15.53
C ALA A 180 -15.64 -0.08 -14.58
N ASN A 181 -16.77 0.48 -14.13
CA ASN A 181 -16.87 1.64 -13.24
C ASN A 181 -15.97 2.83 -13.63
N ARG A 182 -16.05 3.25 -14.89
CA ARG A 182 -15.16 4.27 -15.46
C ARG A 182 -15.89 5.26 -16.36
N VAL A 183 -15.35 6.47 -16.47
CA VAL A 183 -15.90 7.56 -17.28
C VAL A 183 -14.86 8.16 -18.21
N GLN A 184 -15.29 8.70 -19.35
CA GLN A 184 -14.49 9.57 -20.20
C GLN A 184 -15.00 10.99 -20.14
N LEU A 185 -14.06 11.92 -20.19
CA LEU A 185 -14.34 13.36 -20.22
C LEU A 185 -13.73 13.98 -21.47
N ALA A 186 -14.38 15.01 -21.98
CA ALA A 186 -14.00 15.67 -23.22
C ALA A 186 -12.57 16.25 -23.19
N ASN A 187 -12.12 16.76 -22.04
CA ASN A 187 -10.84 17.46 -21.89
C ASN A 187 -9.91 16.80 -20.85
N SER A 188 -9.85 15.47 -20.85
CA SER A 188 -9.05 14.68 -19.91
C SER A 188 -7.58 14.44 -20.32
N ALA A 189 -7.16 14.85 -21.52
CA ALA A 189 -5.86 14.50 -22.06
C ALA A 189 -4.70 15.26 -21.37
N GLY A 190 -3.72 14.52 -20.85
CA GLY A 190 -2.44 15.07 -20.37
C GLY A 190 -2.44 15.62 -18.94
N LEU A 191 -3.53 15.48 -18.20
CA LEU A 191 -3.63 15.85 -16.79
C LEU A 191 -3.55 14.59 -15.90
N ASP A 192 -2.91 14.72 -14.74
CA ASP A 192 -2.82 13.64 -13.78
C ASP A 192 -3.96 13.75 -12.75
N PHE A 193 -4.94 12.88 -12.97
CA PHE A 193 -6.16 12.77 -12.18
C PHE A 193 -6.12 11.66 -11.14
N VAL A 194 -5.05 10.85 -11.05
CA VAL A 194 -4.98 9.82 -10.01
C VAL A 194 -4.96 10.49 -8.63
N ASP A 195 -5.78 10.03 -7.69
CA ASP A 195 -6.09 10.69 -6.41
C ASP A 195 -6.87 12.02 -6.54
N GLY A 196 -7.34 12.33 -7.74
CA GLY A 196 -8.24 13.45 -8.04
C GLY A 196 -9.69 13.12 -7.72
N ARG A 197 -10.59 13.99 -8.19
CA ARG A 197 -12.03 13.77 -8.00
C ARG A 197 -12.85 14.25 -9.19
N VAL A 198 -14.00 13.62 -9.39
CA VAL A 198 -15.06 14.01 -10.32
C VAL A 198 -16.33 14.25 -9.53
N ARG A 199 -16.92 15.45 -9.65
CA ARG A 199 -18.19 15.82 -9.03
C ARG A 199 -19.24 16.07 -10.11
N PHE A 200 -20.32 15.30 -10.08
CA PHE A 200 -21.41 15.45 -11.05
C PHE A 200 -22.23 16.69 -10.72
N LEU A 201 -22.51 17.53 -11.71
CA LEU A 201 -23.27 18.77 -11.52
C LEU A 201 -24.71 18.67 -12.00
N ASP A 202 -25.06 17.59 -12.70
CA ASP A 202 -26.39 17.31 -13.22
C ASP A 202 -26.64 15.80 -13.30
N GLY A 203 -27.90 15.40 -13.50
CA GLY A 203 -28.34 14.02 -13.61
C GLY A 203 -28.62 13.32 -12.28
N THR A 204 -28.74 12.00 -12.33
CA THR A 204 -29.15 11.16 -11.19
C THR A 204 -28.15 11.15 -10.04
N GLN A 205 -26.87 11.40 -10.33
CA GLN A 205 -25.78 11.40 -9.36
C GLN A 205 -25.30 12.82 -9.00
N THR A 206 -26.14 13.84 -9.23
CA THR A 206 -25.83 15.25 -8.95
C THR A 206 -25.34 15.45 -7.52
N GLY A 207 -24.25 16.22 -7.38
CA GLY A 207 -23.65 16.58 -6.10
C GLY A 207 -22.75 15.50 -5.50
N LEU A 208 -22.77 14.27 -6.01
CA LEU A 208 -21.87 13.21 -5.55
C LEU A 208 -20.45 13.44 -6.06
N VAL A 209 -19.49 13.17 -5.17
CA VAL A 209 -18.06 13.23 -5.44
C VAL A 209 -17.54 11.80 -5.54
N PHE A 210 -16.86 11.53 -6.64
CA PHE A 210 -16.17 10.29 -6.95
C PHE A 210 -14.67 10.57 -6.94
N HIS A 211 -13.89 9.67 -6.35
CA HIS A 211 -12.44 9.73 -6.39
C HIS A 211 -11.91 8.90 -7.56
N VAL A 212 -10.88 9.41 -8.22
CA VAL A 212 -10.25 8.73 -9.35
C VAL A 212 -9.16 7.80 -8.80
N VAL A 213 -9.39 6.50 -8.90
CA VAL A 213 -8.48 5.46 -8.39
C VAL A 213 -7.50 4.95 -9.43
N GLY A 214 -7.71 5.32 -10.69
CA GLY A 214 -6.83 4.93 -11.80
C GLY A 214 -7.21 5.61 -13.10
N VAL A 215 -6.25 5.59 -14.03
CA VAL A 215 -6.43 6.09 -15.39
C VAL A 215 -6.04 4.99 -16.37
N ASP A 216 -6.99 4.56 -17.19
CA ASP A 216 -6.76 3.61 -18.29
C ASP A 216 -6.93 4.35 -19.63
N ARG A 217 -5.81 4.75 -20.22
CA ARG A 217 -5.77 5.61 -21.42
C ARG A 217 -6.50 6.94 -21.16
N SER A 218 -7.71 7.09 -21.68
CA SER A 218 -8.58 8.28 -21.49
C SER A 218 -9.72 8.04 -20.49
N TRP A 219 -9.79 6.85 -19.89
CA TRP A 219 -10.81 6.50 -18.91
C TRP A 219 -10.34 6.79 -17.50
N LEU A 220 -11.20 7.43 -16.71
CA LEU A 220 -11.02 7.62 -15.28
C LEU A 220 -11.80 6.52 -14.55
N VAL A 221 -11.11 5.68 -13.80
CA VAL A 221 -11.71 4.64 -12.95
C VAL A 221 -12.08 5.27 -11.62
N LEU A 222 -13.31 5.04 -11.16
CA LEU A 222 -13.86 5.69 -9.98
C LEU A 222 -13.94 4.73 -8.78
N ASP A 223 -13.90 5.29 -7.57
CA ASP A 223 -14.00 4.54 -6.30
C ASP A 223 -15.42 4.03 -6.00
N ARG A 224 -16.44 4.74 -6.46
CA ARG A 224 -17.87 4.45 -6.22
C ARG A 224 -18.56 4.02 -7.49
N SER A 225 -19.54 3.12 -7.34
CA SER A 225 -20.33 2.61 -8.45
C SER A 225 -21.12 3.70 -9.16
N LEU A 226 -20.95 3.77 -10.47
CA LEU A 226 -21.81 4.51 -11.39
C LEU A 226 -23.18 3.83 -11.46
N VAL A 227 -24.23 4.63 -11.68
CA VAL A 227 -25.61 4.15 -11.76
C VAL A 227 -26.12 4.30 -13.20
N GLU A 228 -26.93 3.34 -13.63
CA GLU A 228 -27.64 3.40 -14.92
C GLU A 228 -28.44 4.69 -15.05
N GLY A 229 -28.48 5.23 -16.28
CA GLY A 229 -29.17 6.49 -16.57
C GLY A 229 -28.34 7.75 -16.29
N THR A 230 -27.03 7.63 -16.04
CA THR A 230 -26.11 8.78 -16.04
C THR A 230 -26.02 9.35 -17.46
N PRO A 231 -26.51 10.57 -17.74
CA PRO A 231 -26.56 11.09 -19.09
C PRO A 231 -25.16 11.44 -19.63
N ILE A 232 -24.86 11.01 -20.85
CA ILE A 232 -23.74 11.57 -21.61
C ILE A 232 -24.05 13.05 -21.91
N GLY A 233 -23.04 13.91 -21.82
CA GLY A 233 -23.20 15.36 -21.90
C GLY A 233 -23.39 16.04 -20.54
N THR A 234 -23.52 15.28 -19.45
CA THR A 234 -23.55 15.83 -18.10
C THR A 234 -22.29 16.63 -17.80
N LYS A 235 -22.50 17.84 -17.26
CA LYS A 235 -21.41 18.68 -16.77
C LYS A 235 -20.87 18.10 -15.47
N VAL A 236 -19.56 18.03 -15.38
CA VAL A 236 -18.83 17.60 -14.18
C VAL A 236 -17.82 18.67 -13.78
N GLU A 237 -17.57 18.78 -12.49
CA GLU A 237 -16.40 19.47 -11.96
C GLU A 237 -15.33 18.42 -11.68
N VAL A 238 -14.18 18.57 -12.29
CA VAL A 238 -13.03 17.70 -12.03
C VAL A 238 -11.95 18.45 -11.29
N ARG A 239 -11.25 17.74 -10.41
CA ARG A 239 -10.03 18.23 -9.76
C ARG A 239 -8.87 17.29 -10.05
N GLU A 240 -7.73 17.86 -10.38
CA GLU A 240 -6.46 17.13 -10.43
C GLU A 240 -6.16 16.45 -9.10
N GLY A 241 -5.40 15.36 -9.17
CA GLY A 241 -4.99 14.61 -8.01
C GLY A 241 -3.68 15.10 -7.39
N CYS A 242 -3.48 14.71 -6.13
CA CYS A 242 -2.26 14.96 -5.39
C CYS A 242 -1.85 13.65 -4.74
N ASP A 243 -0.69 13.12 -5.13
CA ASP A 243 -0.08 11.89 -4.59
C ASP A 243 0.45 12.03 -3.14
N HIS A 244 0.33 13.23 -2.57
CA HIS A 244 0.83 13.61 -1.27
C HIS A 244 2.36 13.49 -1.12
N THR A 245 3.16 13.39 -2.18
CA THR A 245 4.62 13.31 -2.06
C THR A 245 5.29 14.68 -2.02
N PHE A 246 6.43 14.79 -1.32
CA PHE A 246 7.18 16.05 -1.26
C PHE A 246 7.70 16.48 -2.64
N GLN A 247 8.15 15.53 -3.46
CA GLN A 247 8.67 15.82 -4.80
C GLN A 247 7.57 16.42 -5.69
N THR A 248 6.39 15.83 -5.73
CA THR A 248 5.24 16.38 -6.49
C THR A 248 4.80 17.72 -5.92
N CYS A 249 4.72 17.85 -4.59
CA CYS A 249 4.40 19.12 -3.94
C CYS A 249 5.37 20.25 -4.31
N ARG A 250 6.68 19.95 -4.39
CA ARG A 250 7.72 20.90 -4.78
C ARG A 250 7.72 21.22 -6.27
N THR A 251 7.58 20.21 -7.13
CA THR A 251 7.83 20.34 -8.57
C THR A 251 6.57 20.68 -9.35
N ARG A 252 5.48 19.92 -9.16
CA ARG A 252 4.21 20.12 -9.86
C ARG A 252 3.44 21.32 -9.31
N PHE A 253 3.42 21.46 -7.98
CA PHE A 253 2.58 22.47 -7.32
C PHE A 253 3.34 23.67 -6.78
N ALA A 254 4.69 23.63 -6.76
CA ALA A 254 5.54 24.68 -6.18
C ALA A 254 5.11 25.10 -4.75
N ASN A 255 4.63 24.14 -3.94
CA ASN A 255 3.98 24.39 -2.64
C ASN A 255 4.69 23.70 -1.46
N ALA A 256 5.99 23.41 -1.61
CA ALA A 256 6.77 22.71 -0.60
C ALA A 256 6.74 23.38 0.80
N VAL A 257 6.59 24.71 0.86
CA VAL A 257 6.51 25.46 2.12
C VAL A 257 5.30 25.09 2.98
N ASN A 258 4.22 24.64 2.35
CA ASN A 258 3.00 24.20 3.02
C ASN A 258 2.92 22.67 3.14
N PHE A 259 3.99 21.94 2.83
CA PHE A 259 4.02 20.50 2.99
C PHE A 259 3.88 20.14 4.47
N ARG A 260 2.87 19.32 4.80
CA ARG A 260 2.53 18.92 6.17
C ARG A 260 2.93 17.47 6.45
N GLY A 261 4.10 17.07 5.96
CA GLY A 261 4.78 15.84 6.33
C GLY A 261 6.22 16.14 6.71
N GLU A 262 7.00 15.11 7.01
CA GLU A 262 8.37 15.25 7.49
C GLU A 262 9.36 14.68 6.45
N PRO A 263 9.57 15.36 5.30
CA PRO A 263 10.29 14.81 4.15
C PRO A 263 11.79 14.61 4.39
N PHE A 264 12.34 15.29 5.40
CA PHE A 264 13.75 15.24 5.77
C PHE A 264 13.97 14.66 7.16
N LEU A 265 12.97 14.00 7.77
CA LEU A 265 13.16 13.44 9.10
C LEU A 265 14.24 12.35 8.99
N PRO A 266 15.41 12.55 9.61
CA PRO A 266 16.41 11.51 9.65
C PRO A 266 15.84 10.34 10.46
N GLY A 267 16.08 9.10 10.00
CA GLY A 267 15.75 7.92 10.79
C GLY A 267 16.39 7.98 12.18
N ASN A 268 15.85 7.23 13.15
CA ASN A 268 16.38 7.22 14.53
C ASN A 268 17.88 6.86 14.57
N ASP A 269 18.36 6.19 13.53
CA ASP A 269 19.76 5.80 13.28
C ASP A 269 20.71 7.00 13.14
N LEU A 270 20.21 8.16 12.71
CA LEU A 270 20.99 9.41 12.57
C LEU A 270 21.13 10.15 13.91
N LEU A 271 20.19 9.94 14.85
CA LEU A 271 20.32 10.39 16.25
C LEU A 271 21.24 9.49 17.08
N ALA A 272 21.41 8.22 16.68
CA ALA A 272 22.29 7.26 17.34
C ALA A 272 23.76 7.33 16.89
N ARG A 273 24.10 8.15 15.87
CA ARG A 273 25.51 8.37 15.49
C ARG A 273 26.16 9.34 16.47
N TYR A 274 26.95 8.80 17.40
CA TYR A 274 27.99 9.59 18.06
C TYR A 274 28.94 10.12 16.97
N GLY A 275 29.19 11.42 16.96
CA GLY A 275 30.13 12.05 16.03
C GLY A 275 31.48 11.37 16.15
N LYS A 276 31.92 10.67 15.09
CA LYS A 276 33.32 10.28 14.99
C LYS A 276 34.09 11.58 14.79
N GLY A 277 34.84 11.99 15.81
CA GLY A 277 35.82 13.05 15.68
C GLY A 277 36.74 12.74 14.50
N SER A 278 36.91 13.72 13.64
CA SER A 278 37.89 13.68 12.56
C SER A 278 39.29 13.75 13.17
N GLU A 279 40.04 12.65 13.06
CA GLU A 279 41.51 12.69 12.99
C GLU A 279 41.97 13.02 11.58
#